data_AF-A0A7X3NQE7-F1
#
_entry.id   AF-A0A7X3NQE7-F1
#
_cell.length_a   1.000
_cell.length_b   1.000
_cell.length_c   1.000
_cell.angle_alpha   90.00
_cell.angle_beta   90.00
_cell.angle_gamma   90.00
#
_symmetry.space_group_name_H-M   'P 1'
#
loop_
_entity.id
_entity.type
_entity.pdbx_description
1 polymer ?
#
loop_
_entity_poly.entity_id
_entity_poly.type
_entity_poly.pdbx_seq_one_letter_code
_entity_poly.pdbx_strand_id
1 'polypeptide(L)'
;MFIRKYWILLSVFLVAIVSISLYSYSESETPLAKAEKLILSEKYYETVLALEPLLTSEEKSEAQEQALWLAHQLGEKVAEKIESEYFAMPILPEELESKRWDKVAFRAAFKSVKQFNKLGAGIGYSEPGDSFYYDDGFLQRLIDRYPESPKRGVAEYHLIFDGLNIPRQENLSLTLSALQAYIETYEKTGRIEVYKAYLDLAHIHHGLWAVQTFDNPGCAMAAWLDPEDDPKSAEAHKAEAEKYYLKYHINPHGLPEDEGYERLKNEEEFGWDYIVYGC
;
A
#
# COMPACT_ATOMS: atom_id res chain seq x y z
N MET A 1 19.18 72.91 -21.16
CA MET A 1 19.88 71.69 -21.62
C MET A 1 20.27 70.78 -20.43
N PHE A 2 19.37 70.54 -19.48
CA PHE A 2 19.68 69.81 -18.23
C PHE A 2 18.71 68.65 -17.91
N ILE A 3 17.61 68.49 -18.67
CA ILE A 3 16.53 67.55 -18.34
C ILE A 3 16.74 66.16 -18.99
N ARG A 4 17.52 66.08 -20.08
CA ARG A 4 17.74 64.81 -20.81
C ARG A 4 18.69 63.81 -20.14
N LYS A 5 19.53 64.23 -19.18
CA LYS A 5 20.51 63.33 -18.54
C LYS A 5 19.91 62.45 -17.43
N TYR A 6 18.79 62.84 -16.83
CA TYR A 6 18.19 62.08 -15.73
C TYR A 6 17.28 60.94 -16.19
N TRP A 7 16.75 61.00 -17.41
CA TRP A 7 15.89 59.95 -17.97
C TRP A 7 16.64 58.66 -18.32
N ILE A 8 17.92 58.77 -18.71
CA ILE A 8 18.75 57.60 -19.05
C ILE A 8 19.20 56.86 -17.77
N LEU A 9 19.47 57.59 -16.68
CA LEU A 9 19.84 56.98 -15.40
C LEU A 9 18.65 56.27 -14.73
N LEU A 10 17.43 56.82 -14.84
CA LEU A 10 16.23 56.21 -14.27
C LEU A 10 15.83 54.91 -15.00
N SER A 11 16.03 54.85 -16.32
CA SER A 11 15.70 53.67 -17.13
C SER A 11 16.71 52.53 -16.96
N VAL A 12 18.00 52.84 -16.77
CA VAL A 12 19.02 51.82 -16.43
C VAL A 12 18.80 51.25 -15.03
N PHE A 13 18.35 52.07 -14.07
CA PHE A 13 18.05 51.60 -12.71
C PHE A 13 16.79 50.72 -12.64
N LEU A 14 15.74 51.03 -13.41
CA LEU A 14 14.53 50.21 -13.47
C LEU A 14 14.78 48.84 -14.13
N VAL A 15 15.59 48.80 -15.20
CA VAL A 15 15.95 47.52 -15.85
C VAL A 15 16.81 46.67 -14.92
N ALA A 16 17.77 47.28 -14.19
CA ALA A 16 18.58 46.55 -13.21
C ALA A 16 17.73 45.96 -12.05
N ILE A 17 16.71 46.68 -11.56
CA ILE A 17 15.82 46.17 -10.49
C ILE A 17 14.94 45.02 -11.01
N VAL A 18 14.40 45.12 -12.23
CA VAL A 18 13.61 44.02 -12.83
C VAL A 18 14.48 42.81 -13.16
N SER A 19 15.75 43.02 -13.56
CA SER A 19 16.71 41.94 -13.80
C SER A 19 17.19 41.25 -12.50
N ILE A 20 17.26 41.97 -11.37
CA ILE A 20 17.61 41.37 -10.07
C ILE A 20 16.43 40.58 -9.47
N SER A 21 15.19 41.02 -9.70
CA SER A 21 13.99 40.24 -9.34
C SER A 21 13.80 38.96 -10.16
N LEU A 22 14.36 38.88 -11.37
CA LEU A 22 14.31 37.65 -12.19
C LEU A 22 15.44 36.66 -11.87
N TYR A 23 16.52 37.09 -11.19
CA TYR A 23 17.66 36.25 -10.83
C TYR A 23 17.66 35.76 -9.37
N SER A 24 16.58 36.02 -8.63
CA SER A 24 16.40 35.53 -7.25
C SER A 24 15.29 34.48 -7.13
N TYR A 25 14.87 33.87 -8.24
CA TYR A 25 14.38 32.49 -8.21
C TYR A 25 15.62 31.61 -8.04
N SER A 26 16.07 31.40 -6.80
CA SER A 26 16.62 30.08 -6.52
C SER A 26 15.53 29.12 -6.97
N GLU A 27 15.78 28.25 -7.94
CA GLU A 27 14.96 27.05 -8.14
C GLU A 27 14.99 26.33 -6.79
N SER A 28 14.02 26.67 -5.93
CA SER A 28 13.77 25.91 -4.73
C SER A 28 13.41 24.53 -5.23
N GLU A 29 14.30 23.58 -4.98
CA GLU A 29 14.08 22.18 -5.34
C GLU A 29 12.64 21.77 -5.01
N THR A 30 11.94 21.19 -5.99
CA THR A 30 10.54 20.79 -5.80
C THR A 30 10.45 19.68 -4.75
N PRO A 31 9.32 19.55 -4.03
CA PRO A 31 9.12 18.47 -3.06
C PRO A 31 9.39 17.07 -3.66
N LEU A 32 8.97 16.82 -4.91
CA LEU A 32 9.24 15.57 -5.63
C LEU A 32 10.74 15.37 -5.92
N ALA A 33 11.42 16.38 -6.46
CA ALA A 33 12.86 16.27 -6.76
C ALA A 33 13.69 16.00 -5.49
N LYS A 34 13.29 16.60 -4.36
CA LYS A 34 13.91 16.32 -3.06
C LYS A 34 13.64 14.88 -2.60
N ALA A 35 12.40 14.41 -2.73
CA ALA A 35 12.02 13.04 -2.39
C ALA A 35 12.80 12.00 -3.21
N GLU A 36 12.95 12.23 -4.52
CA GLU A 36 13.73 11.37 -5.43
C GLU A 36 15.22 11.27 -5.06
N LYS A 37 15.81 12.32 -4.47
CA LYS A 37 17.18 12.23 -3.95
C LYS A 37 17.29 11.42 -2.67
N LEU A 38 16.27 11.53 -1.80
CA LEU A 38 16.23 10.85 -0.51
C LEU A 38 15.98 9.35 -0.66
N ILE A 39 15.12 8.93 -1.60
CA ILE A 39 14.85 7.51 -1.86
C ILE A 39 16.10 6.77 -2.33
N LEU A 40 16.97 7.41 -3.13
CA LEU A 40 18.25 6.84 -3.56
C LEU A 40 19.25 6.63 -2.41
N SER A 41 19.03 7.29 -1.27
CA SER A 41 19.81 7.12 -0.05
C SER A 41 19.08 6.25 0.99
N GLU A 42 18.02 5.54 0.59
CA GLU A 42 17.18 4.70 1.45
C GLU A 42 16.54 5.46 2.64
N LYS A 43 16.41 6.78 2.52
CA LYS A 43 15.82 7.65 3.55
C LYS A 43 14.31 7.74 3.40
N TYR A 44 13.62 6.60 3.51
CA TYR A 44 12.19 6.49 3.20
C TYR A 44 11.31 7.39 4.07
N TYR A 45 11.61 7.48 5.37
CA TYR A 45 10.92 8.36 6.31
C TYR A 45 11.03 9.83 5.87
N GLU A 46 12.24 10.32 5.64
CA GLU A 46 12.48 11.69 5.19
C GLU A 46 11.94 11.96 3.79
N THR A 47 11.87 10.93 2.95
CA THR A 47 11.28 11.01 1.60
C THR A 47 9.80 11.40 1.70
N VAL A 48 9.02 10.70 2.52
CA VAL A 48 7.59 11.04 2.70
C VAL A 48 7.41 12.41 3.35
N LEU A 49 8.25 12.78 4.31
CA LEU A 49 8.21 14.13 4.90
C LEU A 49 8.56 15.23 3.90
N ALA A 50 9.46 14.98 2.96
CA ALA A 50 9.77 15.94 1.89
C ALA A 50 8.56 16.20 0.98
N LEU A 51 7.64 15.23 0.86
CA LEU A 51 6.40 15.35 0.09
C LEU A 51 5.27 16.07 0.83
N GLU A 52 5.44 16.41 2.12
CA GLU A 52 4.39 17.06 2.95
C GLU A 52 3.65 18.22 2.25
N PRO A 53 4.33 19.17 1.57
CA PRO A 53 3.63 20.27 0.89
C PRO A 53 2.65 19.79 -0.19
N LEU A 54 2.97 18.69 -0.89
CA LEU A 54 2.09 18.11 -1.91
C LEU A 54 1.01 17.23 -1.26
N LEU A 55 1.36 16.45 -0.24
CA LEU A 55 0.43 15.56 0.46
C LEU A 55 -0.63 16.30 1.27
N THR A 56 -0.36 17.54 1.69
CA THR A 56 -1.30 18.38 2.47
C THR A 56 -1.98 19.46 1.63
N SER A 57 -1.57 19.64 0.37
CA SER A 57 -2.18 20.63 -0.52
C SER A 57 -3.65 20.29 -0.82
N GLU A 58 -4.50 21.32 -0.84
CA GLU A 58 -5.87 21.18 -1.33
C GLU A 58 -5.94 21.21 -2.86
N GLU A 59 -4.94 21.76 -3.53
CA GLU A 59 -4.88 21.90 -4.98
C GLU A 59 -4.55 20.56 -5.67
N LYS A 60 -5.41 20.15 -6.61
CA LYS A 60 -5.17 18.97 -7.43
C LYS A 60 -4.11 19.26 -8.48
N SER A 61 -3.10 18.41 -8.58
CA SER A 61 -2.04 18.51 -9.58
C SER A 61 -1.44 17.13 -9.86
N GLU A 62 -0.82 16.97 -11.03
CA GLU A 62 -0.07 15.75 -11.35
C GLU A 62 1.04 15.48 -10.32
N ALA A 63 1.68 16.54 -9.82
CA ALA A 63 2.69 16.43 -8.77
C ALA A 63 2.11 15.89 -7.46
N GLN A 64 0.91 16.30 -7.07
CA GLN A 64 0.23 15.74 -5.90
C GLN A 64 -0.16 14.27 -6.12
N GLU A 65 -0.67 13.90 -7.30
CA GLU A 65 -0.98 12.50 -7.61
C GLU A 65 0.27 11.62 -7.54
N GLN A 66 1.40 12.08 -8.11
CA GLN A 66 2.68 11.39 -8.03
C GLN A 66 3.19 11.30 -6.59
N ALA A 67 3.01 12.34 -5.78
CA ALA A 67 3.39 12.33 -4.37
C ALA A 67 2.57 11.31 -3.56
N LEU A 68 1.25 11.22 -3.78
CA LEU A 68 0.40 10.21 -3.13
C LEU A 68 0.83 8.80 -3.51
N TRP A 69 1.10 8.57 -4.80
CA TRP A 69 1.57 7.27 -5.28
C TRP A 69 2.92 6.88 -4.68
N LEU A 70 3.90 7.79 -4.72
CA LEU A 70 5.23 7.55 -4.14
C LEU A 70 5.15 7.33 -2.62
N ALA A 71 4.30 8.08 -1.92
CA ALA A 71 4.10 7.91 -0.48
C ALA A 71 3.49 6.55 -0.14
N HIS A 72 2.56 6.03 -0.95
CA HIS A 72 2.05 4.66 -0.80
C HIS A 72 3.15 3.62 -1.00
N GLN A 73 3.95 3.71 -2.07
CA GLN A 73 5.04 2.76 -2.34
C GLN A 73 6.09 2.68 -1.21
N LEU A 74 6.13 3.69 -0.34
CA LEU A 74 7.03 3.78 0.80
C LEU A 74 6.35 3.50 2.14
N GLY A 75 5.02 3.38 2.19
CA GLY A 75 4.23 3.31 3.42
C GLY A 75 4.64 2.14 4.31
N GLU A 76 4.73 0.94 3.73
CA GLU A 76 5.16 -0.28 4.44
C GLU A 76 6.59 -0.17 4.96
N LYS A 77 7.54 0.26 4.12
CA LYS A 77 8.95 0.48 4.53
C LYS A 77 9.07 1.50 5.66
N VAL A 78 8.19 2.50 5.70
CA VAL A 78 8.14 3.47 6.80
C VAL A 78 7.57 2.83 8.07
N ALA A 79 6.51 2.03 7.97
CA ALA A 79 5.95 1.30 9.10
C ALA A 79 6.99 0.35 9.72
N GLU A 80 7.68 -0.45 8.89
CA GLU A 80 8.81 -1.30 9.29
C GLU A 80 9.93 -0.49 9.97
N LYS A 81 10.23 0.70 9.44
CA LYS A 81 11.26 1.57 10.03
C LYS A 81 10.85 2.07 11.42
N ILE A 82 9.60 2.52 11.59
CA ILE A 82 9.05 2.96 12.88
C ILE A 82 9.07 1.80 13.88
N GLU A 83 8.71 0.59 13.43
CA GLU A 83 8.77 -0.63 14.22
C GLU A 83 10.21 -0.99 14.61
N SER A 84 11.17 -0.92 13.69
CA SER A 84 12.57 -1.18 13.99
C SER A 84 13.14 -0.20 15.02
N GLU A 85 12.76 1.09 14.96
CA GLU A 85 13.18 2.08 15.95
C GLU A 85 12.54 1.85 17.31
N TYR A 86 11.34 1.27 17.34
CA TYR A 86 10.66 0.85 18.55
C TYR A 86 11.34 -0.36 19.22
N PHE A 87 11.70 -1.39 18.43
CA PHE A 87 12.30 -2.63 18.94
C PHE A 87 13.83 -2.62 19.08
N ALA A 88 14.55 -1.70 18.42
CA ALA A 88 16.03 -1.65 18.47
C ALA A 88 16.61 -1.16 19.82
N MET A 89 15.80 -1.01 20.87
CA MET A 89 16.32 -0.72 22.20
C MET A 89 16.95 -1.98 22.83
N PRO A 90 18.07 -1.83 23.54
CA PRO A 90 18.73 -2.97 24.19
C PRO A 90 17.75 -3.65 25.16
N ILE A 91 17.65 -4.98 25.02
CA ILE A 91 16.91 -5.85 25.95
C ILE A 91 17.43 -5.54 27.36
N LEU A 92 16.60 -4.87 28.15
CA LEU A 92 16.91 -4.60 29.54
C LEU A 92 16.82 -5.92 30.32
N PRO A 93 17.66 -6.13 31.35
CA PRO A 93 17.59 -7.32 32.20
C PRO A 93 16.17 -7.53 32.76
N GLU A 94 15.77 -8.79 32.92
CA GLU A 94 14.45 -9.30 33.38
C GLU A 94 13.79 -8.48 34.51
N GLU A 95 14.58 -7.87 35.40
CA GLU A 95 14.09 -7.03 36.51
C GLU A 95 13.38 -5.73 36.06
N LEU A 96 13.57 -5.30 34.80
CA LEU A 96 12.91 -4.15 34.18
C LEU A 96 11.70 -4.51 33.31
N GLU A 97 11.40 -5.81 33.10
CA GLU A 97 10.17 -6.24 32.42
C GLU A 97 8.89 -5.78 33.17
N SER A 98 8.98 -5.57 34.48
CA SER A 98 7.88 -4.97 35.26
C SER A 98 7.63 -3.48 34.93
N LYS A 99 8.59 -2.82 34.27
CA LYS A 99 8.47 -1.50 33.63
C LYS A 99 8.40 -1.63 32.11
N ARG A 100 7.70 -2.66 31.65
CA ARG A 100 7.54 -3.29 30.32
C ARG A 100 7.57 -2.41 29.06
N TRP A 101 7.54 -1.10 29.20
CA TRP A 101 7.59 -0.14 28.10
C TRP A 101 8.43 1.04 28.57
N ASP A 102 9.63 1.21 28.04
CA ASP A 102 10.26 2.52 28.16
C ASP A 102 9.33 3.50 27.42
N LYS A 103 8.53 4.23 28.20
CA LYS A 103 7.53 5.18 27.70
C LYS A 103 8.16 6.14 26.68
N VAL A 104 9.47 6.34 26.70
CA VAL A 104 10.19 7.21 25.77
C VAL A 104 10.16 6.68 24.33
N ALA A 105 10.56 5.44 24.07
CA ALA A 105 10.57 4.91 22.69
C ALA A 105 9.17 4.65 22.16
N PHE A 106 8.27 4.11 22.99
CA PHE A 106 6.86 4.00 22.63
C PHE A 106 6.26 5.37 22.27
N ARG A 107 6.58 6.43 23.03
CA ARG A 107 6.16 7.81 22.71
C ARG A 107 6.82 8.33 21.43
N ALA A 108 8.07 7.98 21.15
CA ALA A 108 8.76 8.39 19.93
C ALA A 108 8.13 7.74 18.69
N ALA A 109 7.93 6.42 18.70
CA ALA A 109 7.24 5.69 17.64
C ALA A 109 5.82 6.23 17.42
N PHE A 110 5.02 6.41 18.50
CA PHE A 110 3.69 7.02 18.39
C PHE A 110 3.70 8.47 17.89
N LYS A 111 4.76 9.22 18.14
CA LYS A 111 4.92 10.58 17.59
C LYS A 111 5.14 10.51 16.08
N SER A 112 5.96 9.57 15.60
CA SER A 112 6.17 9.30 14.17
C SER A 112 4.86 8.88 13.51
N VAL A 113 4.12 7.91 14.09
CA VAL A 113 2.78 7.51 13.62
C VAL A 113 1.83 8.71 13.52
N LYS A 114 1.75 9.54 14.57
CA LYS A 114 0.92 10.75 14.54
C LYS A 114 1.34 11.75 13.46
N GLN A 115 2.63 11.88 13.19
CA GLN A 115 3.13 12.76 12.14
C GLN A 115 2.72 12.24 10.76
N PHE A 116 2.84 10.94 10.50
CA PHE A 116 2.48 10.34 9.22
C PHE A 116 0.96 10.29 9.01
N ASN A 117 0.18 10.05 10.05
CA ASN A 117 -1.28 10.06 9.94
C ASN A 117 -1.82 11.46 9.68
N LYS A 118 -1.12 12.52 10.10
CA LYS A 118 -1.45 13.90 9.66
C LYS A 118 -1.21 14.13 8.17
N LEU A 119 -0.28 13.40 7.57
CA LEU A 119 -0.06 13.40 6.13
C LEU A 119 -1.06 12.48 5.40
N GLY A 120 -1.88 11.71 6.11
CA GLY A 120 -2.85 10.77 5.55
C GLY A 120 -2.29 9.37 5.26
N ALA A 121 -1.23 8.95 5.96
CA ALA A 121 -0.65 7.62 5.78
C ALA A 121 -1.57 6.48 6.24
N GLY A 122 -2.31 6.64 7.34
CA GLY A 122 -3.12 5.53 7.89
C GLY A 122 -2.28 4.45 8.58
N ILE A 123 -1.21 4.81 9.30
CA ILE A 123 -0.44 3.83 10.07
C ILE A 123 -1.21 3.45 11.34
N GLY A 124 -1.49 2.16 11.47
CA GLY A 124 -2.13 1.51 12.61
C GLY A 124 -1.13 0.84 13.56
N TYR A 125 -1.64 0.36 14.69
CA TYR A 125 -0.89 -0.45 15.65
C TYR A 125 -1.73 -1.65 16.08
N SER A 126 -1.18 -2.85 15.93
CA SER A 126 -1.83 -4.11 16.29
C SER A 126 -1.36 -4.54 17.68
N GLU A 127 -2.24 -4.45 18.69
CA GLU A 127 -1.94 -4.93 20.05
C GLU A 127 -1.60 -6.43 20.11
N PRO A 128 -2.29 -7.34 19.38
CA PRO A 128 -1.95 -8.75 19.38
C PRO A 128 -0.58 -9.07 18.75
N GLY A 129 -0.11 -8.22 17.82
CA GLY A 129 1.19 -8.37 17.15
C GLY A 129 2.32 -7.51 17.73
N ASP A 130 1.99 -6.55 18.62
CA ASP A 130 2.89 -5.46 19.05
C ASP A 130 3.58 -4.77 17.85
N SER A 131 2.87 -4.68 16.72
CA SER A 131 3.44 -4.25 15.43
C SER A 131 2.72 -3.04 14.85
N PHE A 132 3.46 -2.22 14.11
CA PHE A 132 2.90 -1.13 13.31
C PHE A 132 2.65 -1.62 11.89
N TYR A 133 1.50 -1.24 11.31
CA TYR A 133 1.16 -1.60 9.93
C TYR A 133 0.66 -0.38 9.17
N TYR A 134 0.83 -0.40 7.85
CA TYR A 134 0.38 0.64 6.95
C TYR A 134 -0.98 0.27 6.35
N ASP A 135 -2.02 1.04 6.65
CA ASP A 135 -3.41 0.80 6.19
C ASP A 135 -3.74 1.57 4.90
N ASP A 136 -2.77 1.65 3.99
CA ASP A 136 -2.95 2.19 2.63
C ASP A 136 -3.64 3.58 2.50
N GLY A 137 -3.57 4.42 3.54
CA GLY A 137 -4.32 5.70 3.59
C GLY A 137 -4.00 6.66 2.44
N PHE A 138 -2.79 6.58 1.87
CA PHE A 138 -2.42 7.36 0.68
C PHE A 138 -3.11 6.88 -0.58
N LEU A 139 -3.36 5.56 -0.75
CA LEU A 139 -4.11 5.02 -1.87
C LEU A 139 -5.58 5.44 -1.81
N GLN A 140 -6.19 5.36 -0.63
CA GLN A 140 -7.59 5.81 -0.47
C GLN A 140 -7.72 7.28 -0.88
N ARG A 141 -6.79 8.14 -0.42
CA ARG A 141 -6.75 9.55 -0.83
C ARG A 141 -6.51 9.74 -2.33
N LEU A 142 -5.71 8.88 -2.95
CA LEU A 142 -5.47 8.91 -4.40
C LEU A 142 -6.77 8.62 -5.16
N ILE A 143 -7.52 7.59 -4.78
CA ILE A 143 -8.79 7.22 -5.41
C ILE A 143 -9.83 8.34 -5.22
N ASP A 144 -9.98 8.85 -4.00
CA ASP A 144 -10.97 9.88 -3.68
C ASP A 144 -10.70 11.19 -4.42
N ARG A 145 -9.42 11.59 -4.52
CA ARG A 145 -9.04 12.84 -5.18
C ARG A 145 -8.89 12.72 -6.68
N TYR A 146 -8.42 11.58 -7.18
CA TYR A 146 -8.08 11.36 -8.59
C TYR A 146 -8.83 10.14 -9.14
N PRO A 147 -10.18 10.20 -9.23
CA PRO A 147 -11.00 9.08 -9.67
C PRO A 147 -10.74 8.67 -11.14
N GLU A 148 -10.13 9.54 -11.94
CA GLU A 148 -9.75 9.28 -13.33
C GLU A 148 -8.26 8.94 -13.48
N SER A 149 -7.52 8.78 -12.38
CA SER A 149 -6.09 8.46 -12.44
C SER A 149 -5.85 7.14 -13.15
N PRO A 150 -4.82 7.03 -14.03
CA PRO A 150 -4.43 5.76 -14.60
C PRO A 150 -3.95 4.74 -13.55
N LYS A 151 -3.64 5.20 -12.33
CA LYS A 151 -3.21 4.38 -11.19
C LYS A 151 -4.38 3.86 -10.35
N ARG A 152 -5.61 4.34 -10.58
CA ARG A 152 -6.80 3.96 -9.81
C ARG A 152 -7.01 2.44 -9.78
N GLY A 153 -6.92 1.78 -10.93
CA GLY A 153 -7.07 0.32 -10.96
C GLY A 153 -6.00 -0.43 -10.17
N VAL A 154 -4.78 0.11 -10.04
CA VAL A 154 -3.76 -0.51 -9.19
C VAL A 154 -4.10 -0.25 -7.71
N ALA A 155 -4.45 0.99 -7.37
CA ALA A 155 -4.85 1.38 -6.02
C ALA A 155 -6.05 0.58 -5.49
N GLU A 156 -7.09 0.40 -6.31
CA GLU A 156 -8.28 -0.36 -5.94
C GLU A 156 -7.95 -1.83 -5.68
N TYR A 157 -7.02 -2.44 -6.42
CA TYR A 157 -6.60 -3.82 -6.17
C TYR A 157 -5.93 -3.97 -4.80
N HIS A 158 -4.97 -3.10 -4.47
CA HIS A 158 -4.28 -3.16 -3.18
C HIS A 158 -5.24 -2.97 -1.98
N LEU A 159 -6.21 -2.07 -2.12
CA LEU A 159 -7.22 -1.84 -1.09
C LEU A 159 -8.23 -2.98 -0.90
N ILE A 160 -8.34 -3.96 -1.81
CA ILE A 160 -9.18 -5.14 -1.58
C ILE A 160 -8.70 -5.91 -0.34
N PHE A 161 -7.40 -5.88 -0.09
CA PHE A 161 -6.75 -6.68 0.93
C PHE A 161 -6.54 -5.94 2.25
N ASP A 162 -6.27 -4.64 2.19
CA ASP A 162 -6.07 -3.81 3.39
C ASP A 162 -7.37 -3.10 3.83
N GLY A 163 -8.30 -2.80 2.91
CA GLY A 163 -9.55 -2.11 3.22
C GLY A 163 -10.55 -2.92 4.05
N LEU A 164 -10.32 -4.23 4.19
CA LEU A 164 -11.04 -5.09 5.11
C LEU A 164 -10.29 -5.07 6.44
N ASN A 165 -10.62 -4.11 7.31
CA ASN A 165 -10.06 -3.89 8.65
C ASN A 165 -10.24 -5.06 9.66
N ILE A 166 -10.52 -6.25 9.16
CA ILE A 166 -10.85 -7.46 9.88
C ILE A 166 -10.10 -8.60 9.17
N PRO A 167 -9.48 -9.55 9.89
CA PRO A 167 -8.83 -10.71 9.28
C PRO A 167 -9.66 -11.30 8.11
N ARG A 168 -9.03 -11.59 6.95
CA ARG A 168 -9.73 -12.03 5.72
C ARG A 168 -10.72 -13.17 5.95
N GLN A 169 -10.39 -14.06 6.88
CA GLN A 169 -11.25 -15.11 7.42
C GLN A 169 -12.67 -14.66 7.82
N GLU A 170 -12.85 -13.46 8.38
CA GLU A 170 -14.16 -12.95 8.82
C GLU A 170 -14.93 -12.23 7.69
N ASN A 171 -14.29 -11.98 6.55
CA ASN A 171 -14.85 -11.25 5.42
C ASN A 171 -14.59 -11.97 4.07
N LEU A 172 -14.51 -13.30 4.09
CA LEU A 172 -14.12 -14.08 2.92
C LEU A 172 -15.07 -13.85 1.72
N SER A 173 -16.38 -13.83 1.97
CA SER A 173 -17.40 -13.53 0.95
C SER A 173 -17.25 -12.11 0.37
N LEU A 174 -16.94 -11.12 1.21
CA LEU A 174 -16.68 -9.75 0.76
C LEU A 174 -15.40 -9.67 -0.07
N THR A 175 -14.33 -10.38 0.34
CA THR A 175 -13.06 -10.45 -0.39
C THR A 175 -13.26 -11.07 -1.78
N LEU A 176 -13.92 -12.23 -1.84
CA LEU A 176 -14.26 -12.91 -3.10
C LEU A 176 -15.09 -12.00 -4.01
N SER A 177 -16.10 -11.33 -3.46
CA SER A 177 -16.95 -10.40 -4.22
C SER A 177 -16.16 -9.20 -4.73
N ALA A 178 -15.25 -8.65 -3.93
CA ALA A 178 -14.42 -7.51 -4.31
C ALA A 178 -13.42 -7.88 -5.42
N LEU A 179 -12.76 -9.04 -5.34
CA LEU A 179 -11.89 -9.56 -6.40
C LEU A 179 -12.67 -9.81 -7.71
N GLN A 180 -13.86 -10.41 -7.60
CA GLN A 180 -14.72 -10.64 -8.76
C GLN A 180 -15.12 -9.32 -9.43
N ALA A 181 -15.58 -8.34 -8.64
CA ALA A 181 -15.96 -7.01 -9.13
C ALA A 181 -14.78 -6.25 -9.75
N TYR A 182 -13.59 -6.41 -9.16
CA TYR A 182 -12.35 -5.86 -9.70
C TYR A 182 -12.04 -6.43 -11.09
N ILE A 183 -12.07 -7.75 -11.24
CA ILE A 183 -11.86 -8.41 -12.53
C ILE A 183 -12.91 -7.96 -13.54
N GLU A 184 -14.20 -7.95 -13.19
CA GLU A 184 -15.26 -7.49 -14.10
C GLU A 184 -15.04 -6.06 -14.60
N THR A 185 -14.52 -5.19 -13.73
CA THR A 185 -14.22 -3.80 -14.05
C THR A 185 -12.99 -3.66 -14.95
N TYR A 186 -11.93 -4.41 -14.65
CA TYR A 186 -10.60 -4.19 -15.24
C TYR A 186 -10.12 -5.26 -16.23
N GLU A 187 -10.83 -6.39 -16.44
CA GLU A 187 -10.34 -7.54 -17.24
C GLU A 187 -9.84 -7.10 -18.62
N LYS A 188 -10.59 -6.23 -19.30
CA LYS A 188 -10.28 -5.75 -20.65
C LYS A 188 -9.06 -4.82 -20.74
N THR A 189 -8.58 -4.33 -19.60
CA THR A 189 -7.39 -3.46 -19.57
C THR A 189 -6.10 -4.25 -19.75
N GLY A 190 -6.13 -5.57 -19.53
CA GLY A 190 -4.95 -6.41 -19.57
C GLY A 190 -3.89 -6.01 -18.54
N ARG A 191 -4.27 -5.39 -17.42
CA ARG A 191 -3.35 -5.01 -16.33
C ARG A 191 -2.81 -6.23 -15.60
N ILE A 192 -1.64 -6.10 -15.00
CA ILE A 192 -0.99 -7.18 -14.24
C ILE A 192 -1.82 -7.55 -13.00
N GLU A 193 -2.45 -6.58 -12.35
CA GLU A 193 -3.29 -6.77 -11.15
C GLU A 193 -4.54 -7.62 -11.42
N VAL A 194 -5.06 -7.63 -12.66
CA VAL A 194 -6.16 -8.53 -13.04
C VAL A 194 -5.73 -9.99 -12.93
N TYR A 195 -4.51 -10.29 -13.37
CA TYR A 195 -3.97 -11.65 -13.29
C TYR A 195 -3.61 -12.01 -11.86
N LYS A 196 -3.10 -11.05 -11.06
CA LYS A 196 -2.94 -11.28 -9.63
C LYS A 196 -4.28 -11.57 -8.95
N ALA A 197 -5.35 -10.81 -9.24
CA ALA A 197 -6.69 -11.09 -8.72
C ALA A 197 -7.21 -12.48 -9.12
N TYR A 198 -6.90 -12.95 -10.35
CA TYR A 198 -7.17 -14.34 -10.72
C TYR A 198 -6.40 -15.34 -9.86
N LEU A 199 -5.11 -15.09 -9.62
CA LEU A 199 -4.30 -15.93 -8.76
C LEU A 199 -4.84 -15.98 -7.33
N ASP A 200 -5.19 -14.82 -6.76
CA ASP A 200 -5.75 -14.72 -5.41
C ASP A 200 -7.07 -15.49 -5.28
N LEU A 201 -7.97 -15.38 -6.27
CA LEU A 201 -9.20 -16.19 -6.32
C LEU A 201 -8.88 -17.70 -6.43
N ALA A 202 -7.85 -18.07 -7.19
CA ALA A 202 -7.43 -19.46 -7.34
C ALA A 202 -6.90 -20.02 -6.02
N HIS A 203 -6.06 -19.26 -5.30
CA HIS A 203 -5.51 -19.65 -4.01
C HIS A 203 -6.58 -19.77 -2.93
N ILE A 204 -7.51 -18.80 -2.85
CA ILE A 204 -8.63 -18.85 -1.91
C ILE A 204 -9.49 -20.10 -2.16
N HIS A 205 -9.88 -20.37 -3.41
CA HIS A 205 -10.67 -21.55 -3.73
C HIS A 205 -9.90 -22.87 -3.56
N HIS A 206 -8.58 -22.89 -3.80
CA HIS A 206 -7.74 -24.05 -3.50
C HIS A 206 -7.76 -24.35 -2.00
N GLY A 207 -7.54 -23.33 -1.16
CA GLY A 207 -7.62 -23.46 0.29
C GLY A 207 -8.98 -23.98 0.76
N LEU A 208 -10.09 -23.44 0.24
CA LEU A 208 -11.44 -23.89 0.57
C LEU A 208 -11.69 -25.36 0.19
N TRP A 209 -11.24 -25.78 -1.00
CA TRP A 209 -11.27 -27.18 -1.38
C TRP A 209 -10.45 -28.06 -0.43
N ALA A 210 -9.23 -27.64 -0.08
CA ALA A 210 -8.36 -28.38 0.82
C ALA A 210 -8.99 -28.56 2.21
N VAL A 211 -9.63 -27.51 2.76
CA VAL A 211 -10.33 -27.58 4.06
C VAL A 211 -11.41 -28.65 4.08
N GLN A 212 -12.16 -28.76 2.98
CA GLN A 212 -13.28 -29.70 2.90
C GLN A 212 -12.84 -31.13 2.51
N THR A 213 -11.62 -31.31 2.01
CA THR A 213 -11.16 -32.59 1.43
C THR A 213 -10.24 -33.39 2.36
N PHE A 214 -9.33 -32.71 3.08
CA PHE A 214 -8.34 -33.39 3.90
C PHE A 214 -8.79 -33.50 5.37
N ASP A 215 -8.51 -34.65 6.00
CA ASP A 215 -8.66 -34.87 7.44
C ASP A 215 -7.54 -34.14 8.25
N ASN A 216 -7.41 -32.83 8.00
CA ASN A 216 -6.81 -31.70 8.74
C ASN A 216 -5.34 -31.67 9.25
N PRO A 217 -4.70 -30.47 9.13
CA PRO A 217 -3.95 -29.85 10.24
C PRO A 217 -4.32 -28.37 10.51
N GLY A 218 -5.59 -27.99 10.32
CA GLY A 218 -6.19 -26.72 10.75
C GLY A 218 -7.56 -26.93 11.39
N CYS A 219 -7.66 -27.70 12.48
CA CYS A 219 -8.92 -27.97 13.19
C CYS A 219 -9.69 -26.72 13.64
N ALA A 220 -9.03 -25.57 13.65
CA ALA A 220 -9.67 -24.27 13.87
C ALA A 220 -10.40 -23.77 12.60
N MET A 221 -9.84 -23.98 11.40
CA MET A 221 -10.36 -23.51 10.10
C MET A 221 -11.66 -24.16 9.65
N ALA A 222 -11.78 -25.48 9.80
CA ALA A 222 -13.00 -26.19 9.42
C ALA A 222 -14.22 -25.78 10.27
N ALA A 223 -13.99 -25.21 11.46
CA ALA A 223 -15.05 -24.64 12.29
C ALA A 223 -15.48 -23.23 11.85
N TRP A 224 -14.78 -22.61 10.89
CA TRP A 224 -15.01 -21.23 10.42
C TRP A 224 -15.74 -21.15 9.08
N LEU A 225 -15.79 -22.25 8.33
CA LEU A 225 -16.63 -22.37 7.14
C LEU A 225 -18.05 -22.69 7.58
N ASP A 226 -18.82 -21.65 7.92
CA ASP A 226 -20.26 -21.81 8.10
C ASP A 226 -20.84 -22.27 6.74
N PRO A 227 -21.50 -23.44 6.66
CA PRO A 227 -22.16 -23.88 5.44
C PRO A 227 -23.23 -22.90 4.92
N GLU A 228 -23.73 -21.99 5.78
CA GLU A 228 -24.61 -20.90 5.37
C GLU A 228 -23.87 -19.79 4.60
N ASP A 229 -22.59 -19.55 4.91
CA ASP A 229 -21.76 -18.52 4.28
C ASP A 229 -21.05 -19.02 3.00
N ASP A 230 -20.79 -20.33 2.90
CA ASP A 230 -20.25 -20.96 1.69
C ASP A 230 -20.96 -22.29 1.34
N PRO A 231 -22.01 -22.25 0.51
CA PRO A 231 -22.80 -23.43 0.18
C PRO A 231 -22.14 -24.32 -0.89
N LYS A 232 -20.96 -23.96 -1.40
CA LYS A 232 -20.28 -24.71 -2.47
C LYS A 232 -19.66 -25.98 -1.92
N SER A 233 -19.69 -27.05 -2.74
CA SER A 233 -18.99 -28.29 -2.41
C SER A 233 -17.49 -28.17 -2.66
N ALA A 234 -16.73 -29.11 -2.10
CA ALA A 234 -15.28 -29.21 -2.30
C ALA A 234 -14.94 -29.25 -3.80
N GLU A 235 -15.67 -30.05 -4.58
CA GLU A 235 -15.48 -30.17 -6.03
C GLU A 235 -15.78 -28.85 -6.76
N ALA A 236 -16.75 -28.08 -6.29
CA ALA A 236 -17.05 -26.76 -6.87
C ALA A 236 -15.91 -25.78 -6.60
N HIS A 237 -15.31 -25.80 -5.41
CA HIS A 237 -14.11 -24.99 -5.12
C HIS A 237 -12.91 -25.44 -5.94
N LYS A 238 -12.67 -26.75 -6.08
CA LYS A 238 -11.61 -27.28 -6.93
C LYS A 238 -11.75 -26.80 -8.38
N ALA A 239 -12.97 -26.84 -8.92
CA ALA A 239 -13.26 -26.39 -10.27
C ALA A 239 -13.07 -24.88 -10.46
N GLU A 240 -13.49 -24.06 -9.49
CA GLU A 240 -13.22 -22.61 -9.52
C GLU A 240 -11.73 -22.29 -9.42
N ALA A 241 -11.00 -22.98 -8.53
CA ALA A 241 -9.55 -22.83 -8.42
C ALA A 241 -8.85 -23.14 -9.76
N GLU A 242 -9.15 -24.28 -10.38
CA GLU A 242 -8.61 -24.67 -11.69
C GLU A 242 -8.92 -23.62 -12.77
N LYS A 243 -10.18 -23.16 -12.84
CA LYS A 243 -10.60 -22.10 -13.78
C LYS A 243 -9.74 -20.85 -13.63
N TYR A 244 -9.47 -20.41 -12.40
CA TYR A 244 -8.70 -19.19 -12.16
C TYR A 244 -7.19 -19.38 -12.35
N TYR A 245 -6.62 -20.52 -11.98
CA TYR A 245 -5.23 -20.84 -12.34
C TYR A 245 -5.02 -20.81 -13.86
N LEU A 246 -5.94 -21.37 -14.65
CA LEU A 246 -5.86 -21.33 -16.11
C LEU A 246 -5.88 -19.88 -16.63
N LYS A 247 -6.69 -19.00 -16.02
CA LYS A 247 -6.73 -17.57 -16.35
C LYS A 247 -5.45 -16.83 -15.95
N TYR A 248 -4.82 -17.23 -14.86
CA TYR A 248 -3.52 -16.72 -14.45
C TYR A 248 -2.40 -17.13 -15.42
N HIS A 249 -2.35 -18.40 -15.84
CA HIS A 249 -1.27 -18.92 -16.69
C HIS A 249 -1.27 -18.37 -18.12
N ILE A 250 -2.39 -17.79 -18.58
CA ILE A 250 -2.43 -17.05 -19.86
C ILE A 250 -1.96 -15.60 -19.71
N ASN A 251 -1.40 -15.20 -18.56
CA ASN A 251 -0.94 -13.83 -18.36
C ASN A 251 0.15 -13.44 -19.39
N PRO A 252 0.04 -12.26 -20.02
CA PRO A 252 1.03 -11.78 -20.99
C PRO A 252 2.21 -11.08 -20.33
N HIS A 253 2.20 -10.90 -19.01
CA HIS A 253 3.16 -10.08 -18.26
C HIS A 253 4.38 -10.85 -17.77
N GLY A 254 4.41 -12.18 -17.96
CA GLY A 254 5.49 -13.01 -17.44
C GLY A 254 5.56 -12.97 -15.92
N LEU A 255 4.39 -13.01 -15.26
CA LEU A 255 4.34 -13.17 -13.80
C LEU A 255 5.06 -14.48 -13.40
N PRO A 256 5.65 -14.53 -12.19
CA PRO A 256 6.34 -15.72 -11.69
C PRO A 256 5.48 -16.98 -11.83
N GLU A 257 6.12 -18.13 -12.00
CA GLU A 257 5.39 -19.40 -11.92
C GLU A 257 4.79 -19.56 -10.53
N ASP A 258 3.55 -20.06 -10.48
CA ASP A 258 2.85 -20.41 -9.26
C ASP A 258 2.74 -21.94 -9.17
N GLU A 259 3.20 -22.51 -8.07
CA GLU A 259 3.16 -23.95 -7.84
C GLU A 259 1.73 -24.44 -7.50
N GLY A 260 0.82 -23.53 -7.14
CA GLY A 260 -0.53 -23.83 -6.71
C GLY A 260 -1.34 -24.63 -7.73
N TYR A 261 -1.16 -24.37 -9.02
CA TYR A 261 -1.86 -25.13 -10.07
C TYR A 261 -1.41 -26.58 -10.16
N GLU A 262 -0.10 -26.84 -10.10
CA GLU A 262 0.43 -28.21 -10.13
C GLU A 262 0.10 -28.97 -8.85
N ARG A 263 0.15 -28.30 -7.69
CA ARG A 263 -0.32 -28.86 -6.41
C ARG A 263 -1.80 -29.24 -6.45
N LEU A 264 -2.65 -28.40 -7.07
CA LEU A 264 -4.08 -28.70 -7.22
C LEU A 264 -4.31 -29.96 -8.06
N LYS A 265 -3.53 -30.14 -9.13
CA LYS A 265 -3.61 -31.35 -9.99
C LYS A 265 -3.14 -32.61 -9.27
N ASN A 266 -2.13 -32.49 -8.43
CA ASN A 266 -1.60 -33.59 -7.63
C ASN A 266 -2.48 -33.90 -6.40
N GLU A 267 -3.57 -33.15 -6.22
CA GLU A 267 -4.44 -33.23 -5.06
C GLU A 267 -3.67 -33.02 -3.74
N GLU A 268 -2.83 -31.98 -3.72
CA GLU A 268 -2.06 -31.57 -2.55
C GLU A 268 -2.73 -30.38 -1.84
N GLU A 269 -2.58 -30.29 -0.52
CA GLU A 269 -3.06 -29.13 0.24
C GLU A 269 -2.30 -27.85 -0.16
N PHE A 270 -2.98 -26.71 -0.30
CA PHE A 270 -2.38 -25.39 -0.56
C PHE A 270 -3.40 -24.27 -0.33
N GLY A 271 -2.95 -23.01 -0.24
CA GLY A 271 -3.83 -21.84 -0.19
C GLY A 271 -4.35 -21.46 1.21
N TRP A 272 -3.98 -22.19 2.25
CA TRP A 272 -4.36 -21.91 3.63
C TRP A 272 -3.93 -20.51 4.08
N ASP A 273 -2.68 -20.15 3.84
CA ASP A 273 -2.12 -18.86 4.22
C ASP A 273 -2.81 -17.69 3.47
N TYR A 274 -3.38 -17.93 2.29
CA TYR A 274 -4.15 -16.92 1.55
C TYR A 274 -5.51 -16.63 2.17
N ILE A 275 -6.14 -17.63 2.79
CA ILE A 275 -7.40 -17.45 3.51
C ILE A 275 -7.18 -16.71 4.83
N VAL A 276 -6.05 -16.99 5.50
CA VAL A 276 -5.76 -16.46 6.84
C VAL A 276 -5.05 -15.10 6.80
N TYR A 277 -3.98 -15.00 6.01
CA TYR A 277 -3.03 -13.88 6.01
C TYR A 277 -3.03 -13.11 4.69
N GLY A 278 -3.42 -13.75 3.60
CA GLY A 278 -3.61 -13.07 2.33
C GLY A 278 -2.34 -12.72 1.54
N CYS A 279 -1.25 -13.41 1.83
CA CYS A 279 0.07 -13.19 1.24
C CYS A 279 0.31 -14.05 0.00
#